data_AF-A0A1S2PQ24-F1
#
_entry.id   AF-A0A1S2PQ24-F1
#
_cell.length_a   1.000
_cell.length_b   1.000
_cell.length_c   1.000
_cell.angle_alpha   90.00
_cell.angle_beta   90.00
_cell.angle_gamma   90.00
#
_symmetry.space_group_name_H-M   'P 1'
#
loop_
_entity.id
_entity.type
_entity.pdbx_description
1 polymer ?
#
loop_
_entity_poly.entity_id
_entity_poly.type
_entity_poly.pdbx_seq_one_letter_code
_entity_poly.pdbx_strand_id
1 'polypeptide(L)'
;MGPNPAEDPGPGPAGAGDRPAVSRREFDALFEAVRTWGRWAPADRGAWNRVTAEHVRRATAAVRSGKAVPLGLPWNTVPGPDNPRPALHHMTDLGDVESPEPSTHKDFLAAEYHGKAVTHLDALCHVAYRGRLYDGRRAEDVVAAAGARFGAVSALGPLVTRGVLLDLPTVLGVRWLEPGRAVHAKDVVAAEEALGVRIIEGDAVLLRSGHVRRRGDLGAWDSAAASAGFHVDAVPLLAERGIALLGGDGDSDVRPSPVDGVHSPVHALALAAMGVPLLDNLDLEALSAATAEAGRYEFLLVVAPLNVPGGTGSPVNPVALL
;
A
#
# COMPACT_ATOMS: atom_id res chain seq x y z
N MET A 1 -18.55 32.28 49.17
CA MET A 1 -18.92 30.88 48.85
C MET A 1 -20.06 30.93 47.86
N GLY A 2 -19.76 30.87 46.56
CA GLY A 2 -20.74 30.70 45.50
C GLY A 2 -20.57 29.29 44.91
N PRO A 3 -21.64 28.54 44.65
CA PRO A 3 -21.52 27.21 44.07
C PRO A 3 -21.16 27.30 42.59
N ASN A 4 -20.18 26.48 42.21
CA ASN A 4 -19.68 26.30 40.85
C ASN A 4 -20.73 25.54 40.00
N PRO A 5 -21.04 25.93 38.75
CA PRO A 5 -21.91 25.14 37.88
C PRO A 5 -21.17 23.89 37.43
N ALA A 6 -21.78 22.72 37.64
CA ALA A 6 -21.27 21.45 37.18
C ALA A 6 -21.18 21.43 35.65
N GLU A 7 -20.01 21.04 35.14
CA GLU A 7 -19.78 20.73 33.74
C GLU A 7 -20.66 19.55 33.32
N ASP A 8 -21.39 19.74 32.23
CA ASP A 8 -22.18 18.74 31.54
C ASP A 8 -21.23 17.73 30.88
N PRO A 9 -21.22 16.44 31.27
CA PRO A 9 -20.41 15.46 30.59
C PRO A 9 -21.06 15.16 29.25
N GLY A 10 -20.44 15.68 28.17
CA GLY A 10 -20.81 15.35 26.80
C GLY A 10 -20.93 13.83 26.59
N PRO A 11 -21.70 13.38 25.58
CA PRO A 11 -21.98 11.98 25.40
C PRO A 11 -20.67 11.22 25.18
N GLY A 12 -20.35 10.35 26.15
CA GLY A 12 -19.20 9.45 26.06
C GLY A 12 -19.25 8.58 24.80
N PRO A 13 -18.12 8.00 24.38
CA PRO A 13 -18.08 7.18 23.18
C PRO A 13 -19.06 6.03 23.36
N ALA A 14 -19.99 5.91 22.42
CA ALA A 14 -20.86 4.74 22.34
C ALA A 14 -19.96 3.51 22.21
N GLY A 15 -19.87 2.74 23.30
CA GLY A 15 -19.25 1.44 23.30
C GLY A 15 -20.05 0.52 22.38
N ALA A 16 -19.52 0.28 21.19
CA ALA A 16 -19.81 -0.93 20.44
C ALA A 16 -18.82 -2.00 20.90
N GLY A 17 -19.17 -2.71 21.98
CA GLY A 17 -18.63 -4.05 22.14
C GLY A 17 -19.27 -4.91 21.07
N ASP A 18 -18.50 -5.49 20.15
CA ASP A 18 -18.94 -6.64 19.37
C ASP A 18 -17.76 -7.26 18.62
N ARG A 19 -17.83 -8.57 18.41
CA ARG A 19 -16.81 -9.41 17.77
C ARG A 19 -16.32 -8.81 16.44
N PRO A 20 -15.11 -9.16 15.96
CA PRO A 20 -14.74 -8.97 14.55
C PRO A 20 -15.89 -9.41 13.65
N ALA A 21 -16.31 -8.52 12.75
CA ALA A 21 -17.50 -8.72 11.94
C ALA A 21 -17.37 -9.92 10.98
N VAL A 22 -16.15 -10.38 10.74
CA VAL A 22 -15.84 -11.53 9.88
C VAL A 22 -15.14 -12.62 10.70
N SER A 23 -15.79 -13.77 10.81
CA SER A 23 -15.20 -14.91 11.48
C SER A 23 -14.00 -15.46 10.70
N ARG A 24 -13.10 -16.16 11.40
CA ARG A 24 -11.97 -16.84 10.77
C ARG A 24 -12.38 -17.79 9.64
N ARG A 25 -13.54 -18.46 9.80
CA ARG A 25 -14.10 -19.38 8.80
C ARG A 25 -14.57 -18.67 7.54
N GLU A 26 -15.23 -17.53 7.68
CA GLU A 26 -15.66 -16.72 6.53
C GLU A 26 -14.45 -16.17 5.77
N PHE A 27 -13.43 -15.73 6.50
CA PHE A 27 -12.17 -15.29 5.89
C PHE A 27 -11.42 -16.43 5.18
N ASP A 28 -11.37 -17.64 5.75
CA ASP A 28 -10.80 -18.82 5.07
C ASP A 28 -11.57 -19.13 3.77
N ALA A 29 -12.90 -19.02 3.76
CA ALA A 29 -13.71 -19.21 2.55
C ALA A 29 -13.43 -18.13 1.50
N LEU A 30 -13.27 -16.88 1.93
CA LEU A 30 -12.90 -15.76 1.08
C LEU A 30 -11.51 -15.96 0.46
N PHE A 31 -10.53 -16.40 1.26
CA PHE A 31 -9.19 -16.73 0.79
C PHE A 31 -9.23 -17.75 -0.34
N GLU A 32 -9.97 -18.85 -0.15
CA GLU A 32 -10.14 -19.88 -1.18
C GLU A 32 -10.86 -19.36 -2.43
N ALA A 33 -11.85 -18.49 -2.27
CA ALA A 33 -12.63 -17.94 -3.38
C ALA A 33 -11.81 -17.04 -4.31
N VAL A 34 -10.86 -16.27 -3.77
CA VAL A 34 -10.00 -15.37 -4.58
C VAL A 34 -8.64 -15.98 -4.94
N ARG A 35 -8.36 -17.21 -4.51
CA ARG A 35 -7.07 -17.88 -4.70
C ARG A 35 -6.75 -18.12 -6.17
N THR A 36 -5.53 -17.78 -6.59
CA THR A 36 -5.07 -17.94 -7.97
C THR A 36 -3.85 -18.86 -8.11
N TRP A 37 -3.65 -19.78 -7.16
CA TRP A 37 -2.51 -20.71 -7.19
C TRP A 37 -2.53 -21.61 -8.43
N GLY A 38 -1.35 -21.96 -8.94
CA GLY A 38 -1.17 -22.71 -10.19
C GLY A 38 -1.48 -21.93 -11.47
N ARG A 39 -1.88 -20.65 -11.38
CA ARG A 39 -2.26 -19.84 -12.56
C ARG A 39 -1.06 -19.40 -13.40
N TRP A 40 0.08 -19.13 -12.78
CA TRP A 40 1.22 -18.49 -13.45
C TRP A 40 2.45 -19.39 -13.50
N ALA A 41 3.18 -19.27 -14.61
CA ALA A 41 4.51 -19.86 -14.76
C ALA A 41 5.45 -18.80 -15.37
N PRO A 42 6.48 -18.33 -14.64
CA PRO A 42 6.84 -18.71 -13.27
C PRO A 42 5.88 -18.10 -12.22
N ALA A 43 5.65 -18.83 -11.12
CA ALA A 43 4.65 -18.45 -10.11
C ALA A 43 5.15 -17.37 -9.13
N ASP A 44 6.46 -17.20 -8.99
CA ASP A 44 7.11 -16.24 -8.07
C ASP A 44 6.81 -14.77 -8.38
N ARG A 45 6.24 -14.49 -9.56
CA ARG A 45 5.77 -13.15 -9.96
C ARG A 45 4.26 -12.95 -9.80
N GLY A 46 3.49 -14.01 -9.56
CA GLY A 46 2.04 -13.91 -9.35
C GLY A 46 1.33 -13.06 -10.42
N ALA A 47 0.45 -12.17 -9.96
CA ALA A 47 -0.31 -11.24 -10.79
C ALA A 47 0.55 -10.22 -11.55
N TRP A 48 1.83 -10.06 -11.22
CA TRP A 48 2.76 -9.24 -12.01
C TRP A 48 2.90 -9.77 -13.44
N ASN A 49 2.76 -11.09 -13.64
CA ASN A 49 2.75 -11.72 -14.98
C ASN A 49 1.54 -11.31 -15.84
N ARG A 50 0.51 -10.72 -15.24
CA ARG A 50 -0.68 -10.26 -15.96
C ARG A 50 -0.38 -9.09 -16.90
N VAL A 51 0.58 -8.24 -16.54
CA VAL A 51 0.90 -7.05 -17.32
C VAL A 51 1.72 -7.43 -18.54
N THR A 52 1.08 -7.37 -19.71
CA THR A 52 1.68 -7.63 -21.02
C THR A 52 2.10 -6.34 -21.73
N ALA A 53 2.78 -6.46 -22.87
CA ALA A 53 3.10 -5.31 -23.72
C ALA A 53 1.86 -4.52 -24.20
N GLU A 54 0.70 -5.16 -24.31
CA GLU A 54 -0.56 -4.48 -24.62
C GLU A 54 -1.02 -3.59 -23.46
N HIS A 55 -0.94 -4.09 -22.23
CA HIS A 55 -1.23 -3.31 -21.03
C HIS A 55 -0.31 -2.10 -20.91
N VAL A 56 0.99 -2.28 -21.18
CA VAL A 56 1.97 -1.19 -21.20
C VAL A 56 1.59 -0.14 -22.25
N ARG A 57 1.29 -0.55 -23.49
CA ARG A 57 0.88 0.38 -24.56
C ARG A 57 -0.39 1.16 -24.20
N ARG A 58 -1.39 0.48 -23.61
CA ARG A 58 -2.63 1.11 -23.12
C ARG A 58 -2.33 2.14 -22.03
N ALA A 59 -1.45 1.80 -21.09
CA ALA A 59 -1.04 2.71 -20.03
C ALA A 59 -0.27 3.93 -20.59
N THR A 60 0.65 3.73 -21.54
CA THR A 60 1.34 4.84 -22.22
C THR A 60 0.35 5.76 -22.93
N ALA A 61 -0.68 5.18 -23.54
CA ALA A 61 -1.76 5.95 -24.15
C ALA A 61 -2.64 6.71 -23.14
N ALA A 62 -2.46 6.54 -21.82
CA ALA A 62 -3.12 7.37 -20.80
C ALA A 62 -2.38 8.69 -20.56
N VAL A 63 -1.10 8.82 -20.94
CA VAL A 63 -0.30 10.04 -20.75
C VAL A 63 -0.76 11.14 -21.72
N ARG A 64 -0.99 12.35 -21.21
CA ARG A 64 -1.45 13.53 -21.97
C ARG A 64 -0.58 14.75 -21.72
N SER A 65 -0.30 15.05 -20.46
CA SER A 65 0.43 16.25 -20.04
C SER A 65 1.94 16.01 -19.97
N GLY A 66 2.36 14.76 -19.73
CA GLY A 66 3.74 14.41 -19.39
C GLY A 66 4.14 14.79 -17.96
N LYS A 67 3.21 15.29 -17.14
CA LYS A 67 3.46 15.62 -15.73
C LYS A 67 3.82 14.35 -14.98
N ALA A 68 5.04 14.31 -14.45
CA ALA A 68 5.54 13.24 -13.60
C ALA A 68 5.31 13.59 -12.13
N VAL A 69 4.63 12.72 -11.39
CA VAL A 69 4.34 12.87 -9.97
C VAL A 69 5.01 11.72 -9.22
N PRO A 70 6.06 11.98 -8.42
CA PRO A 70 6.64 10.97 -7.54
C PRO A 70 5.66 10.67 -6.40
N LEU A 71 5.58 9.41 -6.01
CA LEU A 71 4.63 8.91 -4.99
C LEU A 71 5.34 8.40 -3.72
N GLY A 72 6.67 8.51 -3.66
CA GLY A 72 7.45 8.11 -2.50
C GLY A 72 7.42 9.15 -1.37
N LEU A 73 7.24 8.67 -0.14
CA LEU A 73 7.47 9.46 1.07
C LEU A 73 8.96 9.83 1.20
N PRO A 74 9.27 10.99 1.80
CA PRO A 74 10.64 11.30 2.19
C PRO A 74 11.14 10.30 3.23
N TRP A 75 12.43 9.97 3.18
CA TRP A 75 13.06 9.11 4.20
C TRP A 75 12.96 9.75 5.59
N ASN A 76 12.31 9.04 6.51
CA ASN A 76 12.08 9.52 7.86
C ASN A 76 13.07 8.90 8.86
N THR A 77 13.99 9.72 9.35
CA THR A 77 15.01 9.35 10.35
C THR A 77 14.57 9.65 11.79
N VAL A 78 13.36 10.18 11.98
CA VAL A 78 12.84 10.59 13.28
C VAL A 78 11.91 9.51 13.84
N PRO A 79 12.16 9.01 15.06
CA PRO A 79 11.26 8.05 15.69
C PRO A 79 9.92 8.69 16.03
N GLY A 80 8.85 7.90 15.91
CA GLY A 80 7.48 8.33 16.20
C GLY A 80 6.53 7.14 16.36
N PRO A 81 5.26 7.38 16.72
CA PRO A 81 4.28 6.31 16.91
C PRO A 81 3.98 5.54 15.60
N ASP A 82 4.14 6.17 14.44
CA ASP A 82 4.07 5.55 13.10
C ASP A 82 5.46 5.16 12.54
N ASN A 83 6.54 5.49 13.24
CA ASN A 83 7.91 5.21 12.84
C ASN A 83 8.75 4.69 14.02
N PRO A 84 8.42 3.51 14.58
CA PRO A 84 9.15 2.96 15.73
C PRO A 84 10.59 2.52 15.37
N ARG A 85 10.88 2.36 14.07
CA ARG A 85 12.16 1.88 13.51
C ARG A 85 12.62 2.83 12.39
N PRO A 86 13.01 4.07 12.74
CA PRO A 86 13.35 5.09 11.74
C PRO A 86 14.52 4.65 10.85
N ALA A 87 14.55 5.21 9.64
CA ALA A 87 15.68 5.04 8.74
C ALA A 87 16.96 5.63 9.36
N LEU A 88 18.10 5.06 9.02
CA LEU A 88 19.41 5.59 9.36
C LEU A 88 19.96 6.29 8.13
N HIS A 89 20.23 7.59 8.23
CA HIS A 89 20.93 8.36 7.20
C HIS A 89 22.05 9.16 7.84
N HIS A 90 23.26 9.01 7.31
CA HIS A 90 24.41 9.80 7.74
C HIS A 90 25.43 9.96 6.62
N MET A 91 26.15 11.08 6.63
CA MET A 91 27.27 11.30 5.73
C MET A 91 28.44 10.39 6.14
N THR A 92 29.03 9.70 5.17
CA THR A 92 30.25 8.88 5.34
C THR A 92 31.50 9.59 4.82
N ASP A 93 31.32 10.65 4.03
CA ASP A 93 32.39 11.55 3.57
C ASP A 93 31.84 12.98 3.57
N LEU A 94 32.46 13.85 4.37
CA LEU A 94 31.97 15.20 4.71
C LEU A 94 32.73 16.28 3.94
N GLY A 95 32.25 17.52 3.99
CA GLY A 95 32.91 18.69 3.40
C GLY A 95 33.69 19.54 4.41
N ASP A 96 33.94 19.03 5.61
CA ASP A 96 34.58 19.75 6.73
C ASP A 96 36.12 19.58 6.77
N VAL A 97 36.69 18.95 5.75
CA VAL A 97 38.14 18.77 5.57
C VAL A 97 38.59 19.19 4.16
N GLU A 98 39.79 19.78 4.07
CA GLU A 98 40.40 20.13 2.79
C GLU A 98 40.65 18.86 1.97
N SER A 99 40.08 18.81 0.76
CA SER A 99 40.06 17.62 -0.09
C SER A 99 40.72 17.91 -1.45
N PRO A 100 41.40 16.92 -2.08
CA PRO A 100 41.84 17.05 -3.46
C PRO A 100 40.68 17.32 -4.40
N GLU A 101 40.94 18.05 -5.48
CA GLU A 101 39.93 18.33 -6.51
C GLU A 101 39.78 17.15 -7.50
N PRO A 102 38.54 16.71 -7.81
CA PRO A 102 37.28 17.18 -7.24
C PRO A 102 37.00 16.58 -5.85
N SER A 103 36.41 17.39 -4.95
CA SER A 103 35.89 16.87 -3.69
C SER A 103 34.67 15.98 -3.93
N THR A 104 34.54 14.92 -3.13
CA THR A 104 33.40 14.00 -3.18
C THR A 104 32.76 13.88 -1.81
N HIS A 105 31.44 13.81 -1.75
CA HIS A 105 30.70 13.55 -0.52
C HIS A 105 29.89 12.27 -0.69
N LYS A 106 29.76 11.53 0.39
CA LYS A 106 29.17 10.19 0.40
C LYS A 106 28.27 10.07 1.61
N ASP A 107 27.25 9.24 1.51
CA ASP A 107 26.35 8.95 2.60
C ASP A 107 26.08 7.44 2.71
N PHE A 108 25.41 7.09 3.79
CA PHE A 108 24.92 5.76 4.09
C PHE A 108 23.45 5.86 4.43
N LEU A 109 22.66 4.93 3.88
CA LEU A 109 21.24 4.79 4.15
C LEU A 109 20.91 3.33 4.50
N ALA A 110 20.19 3.13 5.60
CA ALA A 110 19.60 1.84 5.96
C ALA A 110 18.17 2.01 6.47
N ALA A 111 17.31 1.04 6.19
CA ALA A 111 15.92 1.10 6.62
C ALA A 111 15.29 -0.29 6.77
N GLU A 112 14.42 -0.42 7.77
CA GLU A 112 13.43 -1.48 7.87
C GLU A 112 12.13 -0.96 7.23
N TYR A 113 11.91 -1.33 5.98
CA TYR A 113 10.91 -0.66 5.15
C TYR A 113 9.48 -1.22 5.27
N HIS A 114 9.31 -2.41 5.84
CA HIS A 114 7.98 -3.03 6.13
C HIS A 114 7.21 -2.36 7.28
N GLY A 115 7.51 -1.09 7.56
CA GLY A 115 6.87 -0.26 8.57
C GLY A 115 5.78 0.64 7.97
N LYS A 116 5.45 1.74 8.66
CA LYS A 116 4.43 2.71 8.23
C LYS A 116 5.00 4.05 7.74
N ALA A 117 6.33 4.17 7.70
CA ALA A 117 7.02 5.42 7.42
C ALA A 117 7.85 5.41 6.12
N VAL A 118 7.86 4.29 5.39
CA VAL A 118 8.64 4.13 4.16
C VAL A 118 7.71 3.64 3.05
N THR A 119 7.75 4.29 1.89
CA THR A 119 7.10 3.78 0.69
C THR A 119 7.82 2.54 0.20
N HIS A 120 7.11 1.42 0.13
CA HIS A 120 7.71 0.14 -0.26
C HIS A 120 6.77 -0.73 -1.06
N LEU A 121 7.37 -1.70 -1.75
CA LEU A 121 6.70 -2.77 -2.47
C LEU A 121 6.86 -4.08 -1.69
N ASP A 122 5.76 -4.72 -1.34
CA ASP A 122 5.76 -6.07 -0.77
C ASP A 122 5.83 -7.13 -1.84
N ALA A 123 6.79 -8.04 -1.69
CA ALA A 123 6.90 -9.21 -2.56
C ALA A 123 6.04 -10.37 -2.03
N LEU A 124 5.82 -11.39 -2.87
CA LEU A 124 4.92 -12.51 -2.54
C LEU A 124 5.40 -13.39 -1.37
N CYS A 125 6.66 -13.24 -0.96
CA CYS A 125 7.19 -13.89 0.24
C CYS A 125 7.07 -13.07 1.53
N HIS A 126 6.52 -11.85 1.47
CA HIS A 126 6.36 -10.98 2.64
C HIS A 126 5.36 -11.57 3.65
N VAL A 127 4.18 -11.98 3.19
CA VAL A 127 3.10 -12.49 4.05
C VAL A 127 2.78 -13.95 3.74
N ALA A 128 2.79 -14.76 4.79
CA ALA A 128 2.26 -16.12 4.77
C ALA A 128 0.90 -16.17 5.47
N TYR A 129 -0.04 -16.92 4.92
CA TYR A 129 -1.28 -17.27 5.59
C TYR A 129 -1.32 -18.77 5.88
N ARG A 130 -1.57 -19.14 7.15
CA ARG A 130 -1.52 -20.53 7.64
C ARG A 130 -0.20 -21.23 7.27
N GLY A 131 0.92 -20.50 7.39
CA GLY A 131 2.25 -21.00 7.08
C GLY A 131 2.54 -21.19 5.59
N ARG A 132 1.66 -20.73 4.69
CA ARG A 132 1.83 -20.83 3.24
C ARG A 132 1.93 -19.46 2.59
N LEU A 133 2.90 -19.31 1.71
CA LEU A 133 3.02 -18.19 0.77
C LEU A 133 2.15 -18.45 -0.46
N TYR A 134 2.19 -17.51 -1.41
CA TYR A 134 1.61 -17.70 -2.73
C TYR A 134 2.04 -19.04 -3.37
N ASP A 135 1.14 -19.63 -4.15
CA ASP A 135 1.34 -20.91 -4.82
C ASP A 135 1.60 -22.11 -3.87
N GLY A 136 1.15 -21.99 -2.62
CA GLY A 136 1.12 -23.07 -1.63
C GLY A 136 2.47 -23.43 -1.00
N ARG A 137 3.52 -22.66 -1.28
CA ARG A 137 4.87 -22.87 -0.74
C ARG A 137 4.86 -22.68 0.77
N ARG A 138 5.40 -23.64 1.52
CA ARG A 138 5.50 -23.53 2.98
C ARG A 138 6.55 -22.48 3.32
N ALA A 139 6.20 -21.50 4.14
CA ALA A 139 7.07 -20.38 4.48
C ALA A 139 8.39 -20.87 5.11
N GLU A 140 8.32 -21.86 6.00
CA GLU A 140 9.50 -22.45 6.67
C GLU A 140 10.50 -23.11 5.70
N ASP A 141 10.06 -23.56 4.52
CA ASP A 141 10.93 -24.24 3.55
C ASP A 141 11.69 -23.22 2.69
N VAL A 142 11.11 -22.03 2.47
CA VAL A 142 11.58 -21.06 1.47
C VAL A 142 12.02 -19.72 2.04
N VAL A 143 11.73 -19.40 3.30
CA VAL A 143 12.19 -18.18 3.97
C VAL A 143 13.18 -18.55 5.07
N ALA A 144 14.43 -18.13 4.93
CA ALA A 144 15.51 -18.45 5.85
C ALA A 144 16.35 -17.20 6.16
N ALA A 145 17.34 -17.35 7.05
CA ALA A 145 18.23 -16.25 7.47
C ALA A 145 18.96 -15.54 6.31
N ALA A 146 19.20 -16.24 5.20
CA ALA A 146 19.83 -15.69 4.01
C ALA A 146 18.84 -15.00 3.03
N GLY A 147 17.54 -14.95 3.37
CA GLY A 147 16.48 -14.43 2.52
C GLY A 147 15.52 -15.50 1.97
N ALA A 148 14.61 -15.07 1.10
CA ALA A 148 13.60 -15.91 0.47
C ALA A 148 14.08 -16.60 -0.82
N ARG A 149 13.72 -17.87 -1.00
CA ARG A 149 13.99 -18.70 -2.19
C ARG A 149 12.80 -18.79 -3.16
N PHE A 150 11.70 -18.11 -2.85
CA PHE A 150 10.50 -18.03 -3.68
C PHE A 150 9.85 -16.67 -3.45
N GLY A 151 9.21 -16.10 -4.47
CA GLY A 151 8.41 -14.89 -4.34
C GLY A 151 9.19 -13.65 -3.89
N ALA A 152 10.52 -13.65 -4.04
CA ALA A 152 11.38 -12.54 -3.66
C ALA A 152 11.20 -11.34 -4.59
N VAL A 153 11.44 -10.13 -4.08
CA VAL A 153 11.23 -8.88 -4.82
C VAL A 153 12.04 -8.81 -6.13
N SER A 154 13.23 -9.41 -6.14
CA SER A 154 14.12 -9.50 -7.30
C SER A 154 13.53 -10.28 -8.47
N ALA A 155 12.51 -11.13 -8.24
CA ALA A 155 11.79 -11.83 -9.31
C ALA A 155 10.80 -10.92 -10.06
N LEU A 156 10.31 -9.84 -9.44
CA LEU A 156 9.25 -9.00 -10.01
C LEU A 156 9.75 -8.19 -11.22
N GLY A 157 10.95 -7.61 -11.11
CA GLY A 157 11.45 -6.62 -12.08
C GLY A 157 10.58 -5.35 -12.09
N PRO A 158 10.75 -4.46 -13.08
CA PRO A 158 9.93 -3.26 -13.19
C PRO A 158 8.50 -3.60 -13.61
N LEU A 159 7.55 -2.78 -13.15
CA LEU A 159 6.17 -2.74 -13.61
C LEU A 159 5.91 -1.41 -14.31
N VAL A 160 5.32 -1.50 -15.49
CA VAL A 160 4.78 -0.35 -16.22
C VAL A 160 3.35 -0.70 -16.57
N THR A 161 2.38 -0.08 -15.91
CA THR A 161 0.97 -0.40 -16.13
C THR A 161 0.09 0.84 -15.94
N ARG A 162 -1.20 0.71 -16.19
CA ARG A 162 -2.15 1.78 -15.93
C ARG A 162 -2.46 1.79 -14.43
N GLY A 163 -2.26 2.94 -13.79
CA GLY A 163 -2.72 3.21 -12.43
C GLY A 163 -4.11 3.82 -12.44
N VAL A 164 -4.91 3.46 -11.45
CA VAL A 164 -6.22 4.06 -11.14
C VAL A 164 -6.18 4.58 -9.71
N LEU A 165 -6.46 5.87 -9.52
CA LEU A 165 -6.59 6.47 -8.20
C LEU A 165 -8.05 6.43 -7.75
N LEU A 166 -8.30 5.75 -6.63
CA LEU A 166 -9.55 5.86 -5.87
C LEU A 166 -9.36 6.93 -4.79
N ASP A 167 -9.77 8.16 -5.09
CA ASP A 167 -9.63 9.30 -4.19
C ASP A 167 -10.89 9.51 -3.33
N LEU A 168 -10.98 8.73 -2.24
CA LEU A 168 -12.17 8.68 -1.39
C LEU A 168 -12.46 10.01 -0.66
N PRO A 169 -11.46 10.74 -0.10
CA PRO A 169 -11.70 12.05 0.49
C PRO A 169 -12.34 13.03 -0.49
N THR A 170 -11.88 13.05 -1.75
CA THR A 170 -12.45 13.90 -2.81
C THR A 170 -13.89 13.49 -3.12
N VAL A 171 -14.17 12.19 -3.32
CA VAL A 171 -15.52 11.67 -3.60
C VAL A 171 -16.51 11.99 -2.47
N LEU A 172 -16.05 11.91 -1.21
CA LEU A 172 -16.89 12.12 -0.04
C LEU A 172 -16.97 13.58 0.43
N GLY A 173 -16.19 14.48 -0.17
CA GLY A 173 -16.13 15.89 0.24
C GLY A 173 -15.51 16.09 1.64
N VAL A 174 -14.61 15.20 2.06
CA VAL A 174 -13.92 15.26 3.37
C VAL A 174 -12.42 15.47 3.19
N ARG A 175 -11.71 15.81 4.27
CA ARG A 175 -10.24 16.01 4.20
C ARG A 175 -9.46 14.70 4.18
N TRP A 176 -9.94 13.70 4.92
CA TRP A 176 -9.40 12.35 5.02
C TRP A 176 -10.49 11.40 5.53
N LEU A 177 -10.28 10.10 5.39
CA LEU A 177 -11.01 9.06 6.08
C LEU A 177 -10.43 8.92 7.50
N GLU A 178 -11.29 8.90 8.52
CA GLU A 178 -10.81 8.68 9.89
C GLU A 178 -10.24 7.26 10.07
N PRO A 179 -9.20 7.07 10.91
CA PRO A 179 -8.73 5.75 11.30
C PRO A 179 -9.87 4.83 11.74
N GLY A 180 -9.85 3.57 11.29
CA GLY A 180 -10.95 2.62 11.49
C GLY A 180 -12.05 2.67 10.42
N ARG A 181 -11.99 3.64 9.48
CA ARG A 181 -12.94 3.67 8.36
C ARG A 181 -12.59 2.59 7.32
N ALA A 182 -13.45 1.59 7.25
CA ALA A 182 -13.45 0.56 6.23
C ALA A 182 -13.93 1.07 4.87
N VAL A 183 -13.21 0.72 3.80
CA VAL A 183 -13.58 0.91 2.39
C VAL A 183 -14.07 -0.42 1.83
N HIS A 184 -15.37 -0.50 1.56
CA HIS A 184 -16.06 -1.71 1.09
C HIS A 184 -16.12 -1.76 -0.44
N ALA A 185 -16.50 -2.92 -1.01
CA ALA A 185 -16.73 -3.08 -2.45
C ALA A 185 -17.67 -2.00 -3.05
N LYS A 186 -18.73 -1.65 -2.32
CA LYS A 186 -19.67 -0.60 -2.76
C LYS A 186 -19.02 0.79 -2.85
N ASP A 187 -18.05 1.07 -1.97
CA ASP A 187 -17.36 2.36 -1.95
C ASP A 187 -16.39 2.44 -3.13
N VAL A 188 -15.78 1.32 -3.53
CA VAL A 188 -14.98 1.21 -4.76
C VAL A 188 -15.84 1.52 -5.99
N VAL A 189 -17.01 0.90 -6.12
CA VAL A 189 -17.91 1.13 -7.27
C VAL A 189 -18.41 2.58 -7.30
N ALA A 190 -18.78 3.13 -6.15
CA ALA A 190 -19.20 4.53 -6.05
C ALA A 190 -18.05 5.50 -6.42
N ALA A 191 -16.82 5.19 -6.02
CA ALA A 191 -15.65 5.99 -6.40
C ALA A 191 -15.35 5.89 -7.90
N GLU A 192 -15.45 4.70 -8.51
CA GLU A 192 -15.33 4.53 -9.98
C GLU A 192 -16.33 5.44 -10.73
N GLU A 193 -17.60 5.45 -10.29
CA GLU A 193 -18.66 6.28 -10.88
C GLU A 193 -18.39 7.77 -10.71
N ALA A 194 -18.10 8.21 -9.49
CA ALA A 194 -17.88 9.62 -9.18
C ALA A 194 -16.62 10.19 -9.85
N LEU A 195 -15.57 9.39 -10.00
CA LEU A 195 -14.30 9.78 -10.61
C LEU A 195 -14.27 9.55 -12.14
N GLY A 196 -15.31 8.95 -12.71
CA GLY A 196 -15.38 8.66 -14.14
C GLY A 196 -14.29 7.70 -14.62
N VAL A 197 -13.87 6.75 -13.78
CA VAL A 197 -12.80 5.79 -14.06
C VAL A 197 -13.30 4.37 -13.83
N ARG A 198 -12.76 3.41 -14.59
CA ARG A 198 -13.03 1.97 -14.37
C ARG A 198 -11.73 1.21 -14.17
N ILE A 199 -11.70 0.39 -13.13
CA ILE A 199 -10.67 -0.63 -12.89
C ILE A 199 -10.89 -1.74 -13.91
N ILE A 200 -9.84 -2.08 -14.66
CA ILE A 200 -9.85 -3.19 -15.62
C ILE A 200 -8.62 -4.08 -15.41
N GLU A 201 -8.58 -5.18 -16.14
CA GLU A 201 -7.51 -6.16 -16.04
C GLU A 201 -6.12 -5.54 -16.22
N GLY A 202 -5.22 -5.87 -15.30
CA GLY A 202 -3.82 -5.46 -15.31
C GLY A 202 -3.55 -4.10 -14.65
N ASP A 203 -4.58 -3.38 -14.19
CA ASP A 203 -4.39 -2.09 -13.52
C ASP A 203 -3.68 -2.23 -12.16
N ALA A 204 -2.97 -1.17 -11.78
CA ALA A 204 -2.61 -0.88 -10.41
C ALA A 204 -3.70 -0.01 -9.76
N VAL A 205 -4.24 -0.42 -8.62
CA VAL A 205 -5.30 0.32 -7.91
C VAL A 205 -4.70 0.99 -6.68
N LEU A 206 -4.78 2.31 -6.61
CA LEU A 206 -4.25 3.11 -5.50
C LEU A 206 -5.41 3.74 -4.71
N LEU A 207 -5.51 3.44 -3.42
CA LEU A 207 -6.45 4.07 -2.51
C LEU A 207 -5.80 5.29 -1.85
N ARG A 208 -6.36 6.48 -2.08
CA ARG A 208 -6.08 7.63 -1.22
C ARG A 208 -7.11 7.70 -0.12
N SER A 209 -6.66 7.55 1.12
CA SER A 209 -7.44 7.74 2.34
C SER A 209 -7.27 9.12 2.96
N GLY A 210 -6.25 9.89 2.52
CA GLY A 210 -5.86 11.17 3.12
C GLY A 210 -4.92 11.01 4.32
N HIS A 211 -4.22 9.87 4.40
CA HIS A 211 -3.34 9.52 5.52
C HIS A 211 -2.25 10.57 5.74
N VAL A 212 -1.52 10.92 4.67
CA VAL A 212 -0.41 11.88 4.71
C VAL A 212 -0.90 13.25 5.17
N ARG A 213 -2.05 13.71 4.64
CA ARG A 213 -2.65 14.98 5.04
C ARG A 213 -3.04 14.99 6.52
N ARG A 214 -3.72 13.95 6.99
CA ARG A 214 -4.11 13.83 8.40
C ARG A 214 -2.89 13.87 9.32
N ARG A 215 -1.82 13.15 8.95
CA ARG A 215 -0.54 13.14 9.68
C ARG A 215 0.09 14.52 9.76
N GLY A 216 0.09 15.27 8.64
CA GLY A 216 0.62 16.63 8.59
C GLY A 216 -0.17 17.60 9.47
N ASP A 217 -1.50 17.47 9.48
CA ASP A 217 -2.38 18.39 10.21
C ASP A 217 -2.50 18.08 11.71
N LEU A 218 -2.57 16.81 12.09
CA LEU A 218 -2.85 16.36 13.46
C LEU A 218 -1.65 15.73 14.16
N GLY A 219 -0.55 15.52 13.45
CA GLY A 219 0.63 14.81 13.94
C GLY A 219 0.55 13.29 13.73
N ALA A 220 1.67 12.64 14.04
CA ALA A 220 1.81 11.19 13.95
C ALA A 220 0.92 10.47 14.99
N TRP A 221 0.43 9.28 14.62
CA TRP A 221 -0.30 8.39 15.50
C TRP A 221 0.12 6.94 15.25
N ASP A 222 -0.30 6.00 16.10
CA ASP A 222 -0.07 4.58 15.86
C ASP A 222 -1.01 4.07 14.75
N SER A 223 -0.55 4.17 13.51
CA SER A 223 -1.28 3.70 12.33
C SER A 223 -1.28 2.19 12.18
N ALA A 224 -0.42 1.47 12.92
CA ALA A 224 -0.49 0.02 13.00
C ALA A 224 -1.67 -0.44 13.87
N ALA A 225 -2.13 0.37 14.82
CA ALA A 225 -3.31 0.09 15.64
C ALA A 225 -4.61 0.65 15.05
N ALA A 226 -4.57 1.78 14.34
CA ALA A 226 -5.75 2.41 13.76
C ALA A 226 -5.45 3.08 12.40
N SER A 227 -6.11 2.63 11.34
CA SER A 227 -5.92 3.09 9.95
C SER A 227 -7.23 2.96 9.18
N ALA A 228 -7.45 3.85 8.22
CA ALA A 228 -8.44 3.63 7.18
C ALA A 228 -7.82 2.73 6.10
N GLY A 229 -8.64 1.91 5.45
CA GLY A 229 -8.17 0.97 4.45
C GLY A 229 -9.29 0.12 3.90
N PHE A 230 -8.96 -0.85 3.05
CA PHE A 230 -9.95 -1.77 2.51
C PHE A 230 -10.48 -2.70 3.58
N HIS A 231 -11.78 -2.95 3.49
CA HIS A 231 -12.39 -4.11 4.11
C HIS A 231 -12.25 -5.32 3.18
N VAL A 232 -12.23 -6.52 3.76
CA VAL A 232 -11.99 -7.78 3.02
C VAL A 232 -13.04 -8.07 1.93
N ASP A 233 -14.25 -7.53 2.07
CA ASP A 233 -15.32 -7.66 1.08
C ASP A 233 -15.07 -6.87 -0.22
N ALA A 234 -14.12 -5.92 -0.23
CA ALA A 234 -13.68 -5.24 -1.45
C ALA A 234 -12.81 -6.14 -2.32
N VAL A 235 -12.12 -7.12 -1.73
CA VAL A 235 -11.09 -7.92 -2.42
C VAL A 235 -11.65 -8.81 -3.53
N PRO A 236 -12.81 -9.49 -3.40
CA PRO A 236 -13.43 -10.23 -4.50
C PRO A 236 -13.67 -9.39 -5.75
N LEU A 237 -14.14 -8.15 -5.60
CA LEU A 237 -14.34 -7.24 -6.73
C LEU A 237 -13.00 -6.96 -7.42
N LEU A 238 -11.95 -6.64 -6.66
CA LEU A 238 -10.62 -6.40 -7.21
C LEU A 238 -10.02 -7.65 -7.89
N ALA A 239 -10.27 -8.84 -7.32
CA ALA A 239 -9.87 -10.12 -7.88
C ALA A 239 -10.59 -10.41 -9.21
N GLU A 240 -11.91 -10.18 -9.27
CA GLU A 240 -12.72 -10.30 -10.48
C GLU A 240 -12.20 -9.37 -11.58
N ARG A 241 -11.86 -8.12 -11.24
CA ARG A 241 -11.29 -7.14 -12.18
C ARG A 241 -9.86 -7.47 -12.62
N GLY A 242 -9.19 -8.41 -11.96
CA GLY A 242 -7.85 -8.85 -12.36
C GLY A 242 -6.77 -7.78 -12.16
N ILE A 243 -6.74 -7.10 -11.03
CA ILE A 243 -5.71 -6.09 -10.74
C ILE A 243 -4.30 -6.70 -10.65
N ALA A 244 -3.28 -6.00 -11.15
CA ALA A 244 -1.88 -6.47 -11.07
C ALA A 244 -1.16 -6.03 -9.79
N LEU A 245 -1.61 -4.92 -9.20
CA LEU A 245 -1.01 -4.28 -8.03
C LEU A 245 -2.10 -3.57 -7.23
N LEU A 246 -2.00 -3.62 -5.91
CA LEU A 246 -2.84 -2.85 -4.99
C LEU A 246 -1.94 -1.95 -4.15
N GLY A 247 -2.38 -0.75 -3.82
CA GLY A 247 -1.63 0.10 -2.89
C GLY A 247 -2.44 1.27 -2.38
N GLY A 248 -1.81 2.11 -1.57
CA GLY A 248 -2.43 3.30 -1.05
C GLY A 248 -1.48 4.17 -0.23
N ASP A 249 -2.03 5.23 0.35
CA ASP A 249 -1.32 6.11 1.29
C ASP A 249 -1.24 5.56 2.73
N GLY A 250 -1.70 4.32 2.93
CA GLY A 250 -1.47 3.47 4.09
C GLY A 250 -1.03 2.07 3.63
N ASP A 251 -1.38 1.03 4.41
CA ASP A 251 -1.01 -0.37 4.12
C ASP A 251 -2.16 -1.18 3.49
N SER A 252 -3.14 -0.51 2.89
CA SER A 252 -4.37 -1.10 2.33
C SER A 252 -5.30 -1.83 3.34
N ASP A 253 -4.87 -2.15 4.56
CA ASP A 253 -5.70 -2.76 5.59
C ASP A 253 -6.37 -1.69 6.47
N VAL A 254 -7.65 -1.87 6.75
CA VAL A 254 -8.31 -1.12 7.83
C VAL A 254 -7.89 -1.70 9.19
N ARG A 255 -7.61 -0.80 10.15
CA ARG A 255 -7.32 -1.18 11.55
C ARG A 255 -8.29 -0.46 12.52
N PRO A 256 -8.82 -1.15 13.55
CA PRO A 256 -8.58 -2.56 13.89
C PRO A 256 -9.07 -3.54 12.82
N SER A 257 -8.44 -4.72 12.78
CA SER A 257 -8.79 -5.73 11.77
C SER A 257 -10.26 -6.16 11.91
N PRO A 258 -11.01 -6.26 10.79
CA PRO A 258 -12.37 -6.77 10.81
C PRO A 258 -12.45 -8.30 10.93
N VAL A 259 -11.31 -9.00 10.92
CA VAL A 259 -11.25 -10.47 10.88
C VAL A 259 -10.68 -11.06 12.18
N ASP A 260 -11.39 -12.04 12.74
CA ASP A 260 -10.97 -12.80 13.92
C ASP A 260 -9.57 -13.41 13.77
N GLY A 261 -8.61 -12.93 14.58
CA GLY A 261 -7.28 -13.52 14.69
C GLY A 261 -6.41 -13.38 13.43
N VAL A 262 -6.74 -12.43 12.53
CA VAL A 262 -5.93 -12.10 11.36
C VAL A 262 -5.68 -10.60 11.36
N HIS A 263 -4.44 -10.17 11.59
CA HIS A 263 -4.10 -8.75 11.76
C HIS A 263 -4.16 -7.93 10.46
N SER A 264 -3.68 -8.50 9.36
CA SER A 264 -3.61 -7.85 8.03
C SER A 264 -4.33 -8.73 6.98
N PRO A 265 -5.67 -8.81 7.03
CA PRO A 265 -6.41 -9.73 6.18
C PRO A 265 -6.37 -9.37 4.69
N VAL A 266 -6.31 -8.08 4.32
CA VAL A 266 -6.15 -7.66 2.91
C VAL A 266 -4.79 -8.08 2.39
N HIS A 267 -3.71 -7.94 3.18
CA HIS A 267 -2.39 -8.47 2.79
C HIS A 267 -2.42 -9.98 2.55
N ALA A 268 -3.07 -10.74 3.43
CA ALA A 268 -3.17 -12.19 3.29
C ALA A 268 -3.92 -12.59 2.01
N LEU A 269 -5.00 -11.88 1.66
CA LEU A 269 -5.72 -12.14 0.41
C LEU A 269 -4.92 -11.71 -0.83
N ALA A 270 -4.35 -10.51 -0.82
CA ALA A 270 -3.59 -9.98 -1.94
C ALA A 270 -2.32 -10.81 -2.21
N LEU A 271 -1.42 -10.90 -1.24
CA LEU A 271 -0.11 -11.55 -1.41
C LEU A 271 -0.25 -13.08 -1.47
N ALA A 272 -0.85 -13.68 -0.43
CA ALA A 272 -0.82 -15.13 -0.28
C ALA A 272 -1.90 -15.84 -1.11
N ALA A 273 -3.11 -15.29 -1.27
CA ALA A 273 -4.15 -15.94 -2.08
C ALA A 273 -4.04 -15.59 -3.57
N MET A 274 -4.00 -14.30 -3.89
CA MET A 274 -4.11 -13.78 -5.26
C MET A 274 -2.77 -13.63 -5.98
N GLY A 275 -1.66 -13.57 -5.23
CA GLY A 275 -0.33 -13.30 -5.78
C GLY A 275 -0.20 -11.86 -6.28
N VAL A 276 -0.92 -10.91 -5.70
CA VAL A 276 -0.88 -9.47 -6.01
C VAL A 276 0.06 -8.77 -5.01
N PRO A 277 1.20 -8.23 -5.47
CA PRO A 277 2.09 -7.39 -4.65
C PRO A 277 1.39 -6.11 -4.16
N LEU A 278 1.91 -5.53 -3.07
CA LEU A 278 1.34 -4.33 -2.44
C LEU A 278 2.31 -3.14 -2.49
N LEU A 279 1.79 -1.95 -2.75
CA LEU A 279 2.49 -0.69 -2.56
C LEU A 279 1.96 0.03 -1.32
N ASP A 280 2.80 0.10 -0.30
CA ASP A 280 2.43 0.63 1.00
C ASP A 280 3.02 2.03 1.23
N ASN A 281 2.27 2.84 1.98
CA ASN A 281 2.64 4.17 2.46
C ASN A 281 3.06 5.12 1.32
N LEU A 282 2.26 5.24 0.27
CA LEU A 282 2.48 6.22 -0.80
C LEU A 282 2.16 7.64 -0.32
N ASP A 283 2.84 8.64 -0.89
CA ASP A 283 2.33 10.02 -0.90
C ASP A 283 1.45 10.24 -2.13
N LEU A 284 0.14 10.36 -1.89
CA LEU A 284 -0.86 10.51 -2.95
C LEU A 284 -1.44 11.94 -3.02
N GLU A 285 -0.96 12.88 -2.21
CA GLU A 285 -1.53 14.25 -2.16
C GLU A 285 -1.30 15.00 -3.48
N ALA A 286 -0.07 14.97 -3.99
CA ALA A 286 0.26 15.60 -5.27
C ALA A 286 -0.43 14.92 -6.46
N LEU A 287 -0.61 13.60 -6.38
CA LEU A 287 -1.31 12.84 -7.42
C LEU A 287 -2.78 13.20 -7.46
N SER A 288 -3.46 13.21 -6.30
CA SER A 288 -4.86 13.63 -6.15
C SER A 288 -5.11 15.00 -6.79
N ALA A 289 -4.29 15.99 -6.45
CA ALA A 289 -4.38 17.32 -7.03
C ALA A 289 -4.19 17.31 -8.56
N ALA A 290 -3.19 16.58 -9.06
CA ALA A 290 -2.91 16.49 -10.49
C ALA A 290 -4.02 15.77 -11.27
N THR A 291 -4.59 14.69 -10.74
CA THR A 291 -5.70 13.96 -11.37
C THR A 291 -7.00 14.78 -11.36
N ALA A 292 -7.26 15.53 -10.29
CA ALA A 292 -8.39 16.43 -10.20
C ALA A 292 -8.28 17.60 -11.19
N GLU A 293 -7.10 18.23 -11.29
CA GLU A 293 -6.80 19.28 -12.28
C GLU A 293 -6.99 18.78 -13.72
N ALA A 294 -6.56 17.54 -14.00
CA ALA A 294 -6.70 16.92 -15.31
C ALA A 294 -8.13 16.38 -15.60
N GLY A 295 -9.00 16.29 -14.59
CA GLY A 295 -10.29 15.60 -14.67
C GLY A 295 -10.15 14.12 -15.05
N ARG A 296 -9.02 13.49 -14.71
CA ARG A 296 -8.68 12.10 -15.09
C ARG A 296 -7.95 11.40 -13.97
N TYR A 297 -8.52 10.29 -13.50
CA TYR A 297 -8.00 9.49 -12.38
C TYR A 297 -7.32 8.19 -12.81
N GLU A 298 -6.98 8.09 -14.11
CA GLU A 298 -6.12 7.06 -14.68
C GLU A 298 -4.83 7.67 -15.22
N PHE A 299 -3.72 6.96 -15.05
CA PHE A 299 -2.38 7.43 -15.41
C PHE A 299 -1.47 6.25 -15.75
N LEU A 300 -0.32 6.52 -16.35
CA LEU A 300 0.75 5.53 -16.45
C LEU A 300 1.48 5.47 -15.11
N LEU A 301 1.59 4.29 -14.51
CA LEU A 301 2.36 4.05 -13.29
C LEU A 301 3.62 3.26 -13.63
N VAL A 302 4.75 3.73 -13.10
CA VAL A 302 6.05 3.03 -13.15
C VAL A 302 6.48 2.68 -11.73
N VAL A 303 6.75 1.40 -11.49
CA VAL A 303 7.28 0.87 -10.23
C VAL A 303 8.52 0.05 -10.54
N ALA A 304 9.66 0.40 -9.96
CA ALA A 304 10.91 -0.33 -10.14
C ALA A 304 11.51 -0.66 -8.76
N PRO A 305 11.33 -1.89 -8.24
CA PRO A 305 11.99 -2.30 -7.01
C PRO A 305 13.51 -2.40 -7.19
N LEU A 306 14.24 -2.18 -6.11
CA LEU A 306 15.66 -2.51 -6.03
C LEU A 306 15.85 -4.00 -6.28
N ASN A 307 16.97 -4.35 -6.92
CA ASN A 307 17.35 -5.74 -7.11
C ASN A 307 17.93 -6.31 -5.82
N VAL A 308 17.05 -6.80 -4.94
CA VAL A 308 17.42 -7.46 -3.67
C VAL A 308 17.17 -8.96 -3.79
N PRO A 309 18.19 -9.78 -4.10
CA PRO A 309 18.08 -11.24 -4.05
C PRO A 309 17.57 -11.71 -2.70
N GLY A 310 16.48 -12.49 -2.70
CA GLY A 310 15.85 -12.98 -1.48
C GLY A 310 15.14 -11.93 -0.61
N GLY A 311 15.02 -10.69 -1.07
CA GLY A 311 14.30 -9.63 -0.37
C GLY A 311 12.80 -9.89 -0.31
N THR A 312 12.20 -9.63 0.85
CA THR A 312 10.74 -9.73 1.06
C THR A 312 9.96 -8.52 0.53
N GLY A 313 10.67 -7.47 0.13
CA GLY A 313 10.11 -6.30 -0.51
C GLY A 313 11.23 -5.37 -0.95
N SER A 314 10.88 -4.15 -1.33
CA SER A 314 11.85 -3.11 -1.67
C SER A 314 11.29 -1.72 -1.36
N PRO A 315 12.08 -0.80 -0.79
CA PRO A 315 11.79 0.62 -0.91
C PRO A 315 11.65 0.98 -2.39
N VAL A 316 10.69 1.84 -2.72
CA VAL A 316 10.45 2.30 -4.08
C VAL A 316 10.04 3.77 -4.07
N ASN A 317 10.31 4.47 -5.17
CA ASN A 317 9.70 5.76 -5.46
C ASN A 317 8.89 5.63 -6.75
N PRO A 318 7.64 5.13 -6.68
CA PRO A 318 6.80 5.00 -7.87
C PRO A 318 6.54 6.36 -8.50
N VAL A 319 6.37 6.38 -9.82
CA VAL A 319 6.09 7.62 -10.56
C VAL A 319 4.80 7.44 -11.36
N ALA A 320 3.84 8.33 -11.14
CA ALA A 320 2.67 8.49 -11.98
C ALA A 320 2.94 9.52 -13.09
N LEU A 321 2.54 9.21 -14.31
CA LEU A 321 2.67 10.05 -15.50
C LEU A 321 1.27 10.33 -16.06
N LEU A 322 0.86 11.61 -16.07
CA LEU A 322 -0.47 12.06 -16.50
C LEU A 322 -0.52 12.57 -17.94
#